data_AF-U2EW91-F1
#
_entry.id   AF-U2EW91-F1
#
_cell.length_a   1.000
_cell.length_b   1.000
_cell.length_c   1.000
_cell.angle_alpha   90.00
_cell.angle_beta   90.00
_cell.angle_gamma   90.00
#
_symmetry.space_group_name_H-M   'P 1'
#
loop_
_entity.id
_entity.type
_entity.pdbx_description
1 polymer ?
#
loop_
_entity_poly.entity_id
_entity_poly.type
_entity_poly.pdbx_seq_one_letter_code
_entity_poly.pdbx_strand_id
1 'polypeptide(L)' 'MKYFDKTVKENTIMAKVTKSMLIGELLTVDPNIAPILMRAGMHCLGCPSSQMESLEEAAMVHGLDADVLVAQINDFLGE' A
#
# COMPACT_ATOMS: atom_id res chain seq x y z
N MET A 1 -20.49 -33.32 -0.08
CA MET A 1 -20.10 -32.01 0.46
C MET A 1 -19.02 -31.44 -0.45
N LYS A 2 -19.41 -30.84 -1.57
CA LYS A 2 -18.50 -30.26 -2.56
C LYS A 2 -18.50 -28.75 -2.33
N TYR A 3 -17.38 -28.16 -1.92
CA TYR A 3 -17.07 -26.78 -2.30
C TYR A 3 -15.55 -26.63 -2.48
N PHE A 4 -15.18 -26.61 -3.77
CA PHE A 4 -14.09 -25.84 -4.37
C PHE A 4 -12.64 -26.11 -3.93
N ASP A 5 -12.07 -27.13 -4.58
CA ASP A 5 -10.89 -27.01 -5.45
C ASP A 5 -9.97 -25.79 -5.21
N LYS A 6 -8.82 -26.02 -4.55
CA LYS A 6 -7.72 -25.05 -4.37
C LYS A 6 -6.80 -24.93 -5.60
N THR A 7 -7.22 -25.41 -6.76
CA THR A 7 -6.49 -25.30 -8.02
C THR A 7 -7.19 -24.25 -8.87
N VAL A 8 -6.84 -22.97 -8.65
CA VAL A 8 -6.74 -21.83 -9.59
C VAL A 8 -6.80 -20.54 -8.76
N LYS A 9 -5.66 -19.91 -8.53
CA LYS A 9 -5.44 -18.46 -8.68
C LYS A 9 -3.96 -18.32 -9.06
N GLU A 10 -3.70 -18.51 -10.34
CA GLU A 10 -3.30 -17.41 -11.22
C GLU A 10 -1.99 -16.77 -10.75
N ASN A 11 -0.99 -16.91 -11.61
CA ASN A 11 0.28 -16.20 -11.59
C ASN A 11 0.04 -14.70 -11.87
N THR A 12 -0.79 -14.06 -11.05
CA THR A 12 -0.98 -12.63 -11.04
C THR A 12 0.26 -12.09 -10.35
N ILE A 13 1.21 -11.61 -11.15
CA ILE A 13 2.24 -10.72 -10.65
C ILE A 13 1.45 -9.49 -10.19
N MET A 14 0.98 -9.48 -8.94
CA MET A 14 0.47 -8.25 -8.36
C MET A 14 1.67 -7.30 -8.40
N ALA A 15 1.51 -6.16 -9.06
CA ALA A 15 2.61 -5.23 -9.19
C ALA A 15 3.07 -4.84 -7.78
N LYS A 16 4.28 -5.27 -7.40
CA LYS A 16 4.90 -4.98 -6.10
C LYS A 16 4.81 -3.48 -5.82
N VAL A 17 4.31 -3.11 -4.64
CA VAL A 17 4.25 -1.71 -4.23
C VAL A 17 5.67 -1.14 -4.18
N THR A 18 5.84 0.06 -4.73
CA THR A 18 7.11 0.79 -4.72
C THR A 18 6.93 2.17 -4.11
N LYS A 19 8.02 2.75 -3.60
CA LYS A 19 8.02 4.07 -2.95
C LYS A 19 7.65 5.24 -3.86
N SER A 20 7.71 5.05 -5.19
CA SER A 20 7.31 6.04 -6.19
C SER A 20 5.80 6.04 -6.49
N MET A 21 5.04 5.05 -6.00
CA MET A 21 3.60 5.05 -6.16
C MET A 21 2.97 6.19 -5.34
N LEU A 22 1.92 6.79 -5.89
CA LEU A 22 1.18 7.84 -5.22
C LEU A 22 0.34 7.27 -4.08
N ILE A 23 0.15 8.04 -3.01
CA ILE A 23 -0.73 7.64 -1.90
C ILE A 23 -2.13 7.29 -2.41
N GLY A 24 -2.67 8.05 -3.37
CA GLY A 24 -3.96 7.75 -4.00
C GLY A 24 -3.96 6.39 -4.69
N GLU A 25 -2.89 6.05 -5.42
CA GLU A 25 -2.75 4.77 -6.10
C GLU A 25 -2.70 3.60 -5.10
N LEU A 26 -1.96 3.75 -4.00
CA LEU A 26 -1.91 2.74 -2.94
C LEU A 26 -3.29 2.42 -2.40
N LEU A 27 -4.13 3.43 -2.17
CA LEU A 27 -5.49 3.24 -1.67
C LEU A 27 -6.43 2.60 -2.71
N THR A 28 -6.11 2.72 -4.01
CA THR A 28 -6.83 1.99 -5.08
C THR A 28 -6.39 0.53 -5.20
N VAL A 29 -5.13 0.21 -4.86
CA VAL A 29 -4.64 -1.18 -4.81
C VAL A 29 -5.39 -1.95 -3.72
N ASP A 30 -5.40 -1.43 -2.49
CA ASP A 30 -6.21 -1.96 -1.41
C ASP A 30 -6.51 -0.85 -0.38
N PRO A 31 -7.79 -0.55 -0.09
CA PRO A 31 -8.14 0.45 0.92
C PRO A 31 -7.65 0.10 2.34
N ASN A 32 -7.31 -1.16 2.63
CA ASN A 32 -6.73 -1.60 3.89
C ASN A 32 -5.25 -1.20 4.07
N ILE A 33 -4.64 -0.59 3.05
CA ILE A 33 -3.34 0.08 3.19
C ILE A 33 -3.48 1.36 4.04
N ALA A 34 -4.63 2.03 4.02
CA ALA A 34 -4.83 3.27 4.77
C ALA A 34 -4.55 3.10 6.28
N PRO A 35 -5.09 2.07 6.96
CA PRO A 35 -4.73 1.78 8.36
C PRO A 35 -3.23 1.57 8.61
N ILE A 36 -2.45 1.03 7.66
CA ILE A 36 -1.00 0.86 7.79
C ILE A 36 -0.33 2.23 7.82
N LEU A 37 -0.64 3.08 6.84
CA LEU A 37 -0.12 4.44 6.72
C LEU A 37 -0.52 5.32 7.92
N MET A 38 -1.77 5.21 8.39
CA MET A 38 -2.25 5.95 9.56
C MET A 38 -1.50 5.55 10.83
N ARG A 39 -1.23 4.25 11.05
CA ARG A 39 -0.43 3.79 12.19
C ARG A 39 1.01 4.30 12.13
N ALA A 40 1.54 4.51 10.94
CA ALA A 40 2.86 5.13 10.74
C ALA A 40 2.86 6.66 10.93
N GLY A 41 1.69 7.30 11.05
CA GLY A 41 1.56 8.75 11.29
C GLY A 41 1.00 9.55 10.11
N MET A 42 0.71 8.93 8.97
CA MET A 42 0.12 9.59 7.80
C MET A 42 -1.41 9.67 7.92
N HIS A 43 -1.91 10.69 8.62
CA HIS A 43 -3.35 10.85 8.88
C HIS A 43 -4.11 11.56 7.74
N CYS A 44 -3.41 12.21 6.81
CA CYS A 44 -4.00 13.10 5.81
C CYS A 44 -4.37 12.41 4.49
N LEU A 45 -4.70 11.11 4.50
CA LEU A 45 -4.89 10.30 3.30
C LEU A 45 -6.10 10.69 2.43
N GLY A 46 -7.08 11.40 3.00
CA GLY A 46 -8.26 11.90 2.28
C GLY A 46 -8.09 13.26 1.63
N CYS A 47 -6.97 13.96 1.86
CA CYS A 47 -6.71 15.26 1.25
C CYS A 47 -6.31 15.06 -0.23
N PRO A 48 -6.91 15.78 -1.19
CA PRO A 48 -6.51 15.71 -2.59
C PRO A 48 -5.02 15.99 -2.80
N SER A 49 -4.43 16.88 -1.99
CA SER A 49 -2.99 17.15 -2.05
C SER A 49 -2.17 15.92 -1.67
N SER A 50 -2.52 15.25 -0.58
CA SER A 50 -1.75 14.10 -0.10
C SER A 50 -1.90 12.87 -0.97
N GLN A 51 -3.00 12.72 -1.70
CA GLN A 51 -3.15 11.63 -2.66
C GLN A 51 -2.25 11.79 -3.89
N MET A 52 -1.76 13.00 -4.16
CA MET A 52 -0.86 13.32 -5.26
C MET A 52 0.62 13.28 -4.86
N GLU A 53 0.92 13.01 -3.60
CA GLU A 53 2.29 12.79 -3.11
C GLU A 53 2.68 11.33 -3.33
N SER A 54 3.94 11.07 -3.70
CA SER A 54 4.48 9.71 -3.65
C SER A 54 4.66 9.25 -2.19
N LEU A 55 4.71 7.93 -1.98
CA LEU A 55 4.99 7.36 -0.67
C LEU A 55 6.34 7.85 -0.11
N GLU A 56 7.35 8.01 -0.96
CA GLU A 56 8.67 8.53 -0.58
C GLU A 56 8.62 9.99 -0.13
N GLU A 57 7.92 10.87 -0.87
CA GLU A 57 7.77 12.28 -0.52
C GLU A 57 6.99 12.44 0.79
N ALA A 58 5.87 11.74 0.92
CA ALA A 58 5.07 11.76 2.13
C ALA A 58 5.87 11.24 3.34
N ALA A 59 6.64 10.16 3.17
CA ALA A 59 7.49 9.62 4.22
C ALA A 59 8.56 10.63 4.65
N MET A 60 9.20 11.31 3.70
CA MET A 60 10.21 12.33 3.98
C MET A 60 9.65 13.50 4.82
N VAL A 61 8.47 14.03 4.47
CA VAL A 61 7.81 15.13 5.21
C VAL A 61 7.48 14.72 6.64
N HIS A 62 7.15 13.44 6.86
CA HIS A 62 6.79 12.88 8.16
C HIS A 62 7.97 12.26 8.93
N GLY A 63 9.19 12.30 8.39
CA GLY A 63 10.38 11.71 9.02
C GLY A 63 10.35 10.19 9.13
N LEU A 64 9.67 9.53 8.18
CA LEU A 64 9.49 8.08 8.12
C LEU A 64 10.45 7.46 7.10
N ASP A 65 10.77 6.19 7.30
CA ASP A 65 11.52 5.39 6.33
C ASP A 65 10.55 4.79 5.29
N ALA A 66 10.64 5.26 4.05
CA ALA A 66 9.81 4.79 2.96
C ALA A 66 10.02 3.30 2.64
N ASP A 67 11.24 2.78 2.82
CA ASP A 67 11.54 1.37 2.55
C ASP A 67 10.85 0.46 3.59
N VAL A 68 10.75 0.90 4.84
CA VAL A 68 9.98 0.21 5.89
C VAL A 68 8.50 0.18 5.56
N LEU A 69 7.93 1.29 5.08
CA LEU A 69 6.52 1.34 4.69
C LEU A 69 6.23 0.43 3.49
N VAL A 70 7.10 0.44 2.48
CA VAL A 70 7.01 -0.45 1.32
C VAL A 70 7.05 -1.91 1.75
N ALA A 71 7.95 -2.28 2.67
CA ALA A 71 8.02 -3.65 3.19
C ALA A 71 6.73 -4.03 3.91
N GLN A 72 6.23 -3.20 4.82
CA GLN A 72 4.99 -3.46 5.57
C GLN A 72 3.77 -3.60 4.66
N ILE A 73 3.69 -2.79 3.61
CA ILE A 73 2.58 -2.84 2.65
C ILE A 73 2.67 -4.12 1.80
N ASN A 74 3.84 -4.47 1.27
CA ASN A 74 4.00 -5.69 0.48
C ASN A 74 3.79 -6.95 1.34
N ASP A 75 4.30 -6.98 2.58
CA ASP A 75 4.05 -8.06 3.54
C ASP A 75 2.54 -8.24 3.80
N PHE A 76 1.80 -7.14 3.92
CA PHE A 76 0.34 -7.16 4.07
C PHE A 76 -0.36 -7.71 2.82
N LEU A 77 0.13 -7.38 1.63
CA LEU A 77 -0.41 -7.86 0.36
C LEU A 77 0.00 -9.31 0.03
N GLY A 78 1.04 -9.83 0.68
CA GLY A 78 1.60 -11.16 0.43
C GLY A 78 2.64 -11.21 -0.70
N GLU A 79 3.39 -10.11 -0.91
CA GLU A 79 4.37 -9.89 -2.00
C GLU A 79 5.83 -9.79 -1.55
#